data_AF-A0A380EEX7-F1
#
_entry.id   AF-A0A380EEX7-F1
#
_cell.length_a   1.000
_cell.length_b   1.000
_cell.length_c   1.000
_cell.angle_alpha   90.00
_cell.angle_beta   90.00
_cell.angle_gamma   90.00
#
_symmetry.space_group_name_H-M   'P 1'
#
loop_
_entity.id
_entity.type
_entity.pdbx_description
1 polymer ?
#
loop_
_entity_poly.entity_id
_entity_poly.type
_entity_poly.pdbx_seq_one_letter_code
_entity_poly.pdbx_strand_id
1 'polypeptide(L)' 'MEMLKDLKKGQCIFSDFYGRVGKMVVHCPFEEMTEAFRTQEDSASSKAEEKFAM' A
#
# COMPACT_ATOMS: atom_id res chain seq x y z
N MET A 1 5.58 -11.51 -4.10
CA MET A 1 5.74 -10.17 -4.70
C MET A 1 4.88 -9.92 -5.95
N GLU A 2 4.34 -10.94 -6.63
CA GLU A 2 3.54 -10.76 -7.86
C GLU A 2 2.27 -9.89 -7.65
N MET A 3 1.57 -10.04 -6.52
CA MET A 3 0.42 -9.20 -6.16
C MET A 3 0.72 -7.70 -6.07
N LEU A 4 1.96 -7.33 -5.75
CA LEU A 4 2.38 -5.93 -5.61
C LEU A 4 2.66 -5.25 -6.96
N LYS A 5 3.02 -6.04 -7.98
CA LYS A 5 3.43 -5.51 -9.30
C LYS A 5 2.30 -4.83 -10.06
N ASP A 6 1.05 -5.23 -9.77
CA ASP A 6 -0.15 -4.76 -10.47
C ASP A 6 -1.06 -3.90 -9.57
N LEU A 7 -0.51 -3.22 -8.55
CA LEU A 7 -1.26 -2.23 -7.77
C LEU A 7 -1.36 -0.93 -8.57
N LYS A 8 -2.58 -0.52 -8.89
CA LYS A 8 -2.83 0.80 -9.50
C LYS A 8 -2.86 1.87 -8.41
N LYS A 9 -2.57 3.12 -8.78
CA LYS A 9 -2.65 4.26 -7.86
C LYS A 9 -4.05 4.34 -7.22
N GLY A 10 -4.11 4.40 -5.89
CA GLY A 10 -5.36 4.37 -5.11
C GLY A 10 -5.87 2.97 -4.75
N GLN A 11 -5.16 1.91 -5.13
CA GLN A 11 -5.38 0.56 -4.63
C GLN A 11 -4.44 0.26 -3.45
N CYS A 12 -4.93 -0.54 -2.51
CA CYS A 12 -4.14 -1.09 -1.41
C CYS A 12 -4.39 -2.60 -1.26
N ILE A 13 -3.49 -3.25 -0.54
CA ILE A 13 -3.69 -4.64 -0.12
C ILE A 13 -4.41 -4.60 1.23
N PHE A 14 -5.47 -5.38 1.36
CA PHE A 14 -6.24 -5.50 2.58
C PHE A 14 -6.29 -6.96 3.02
N SER A 15 -6.03 -7.20 4.31
CA SER A 15 -6.27 -8.48 4.96
C SER A 15 -7.54 -8.37 5.79
N ASP A 16 -8.50 -9.25 5.53
CA ASP A 16 -9.67 -9.33 6.39
C ASP A 16 -9.42 -10.21 7.63
N PHE A 17 -10.40 -10.21 8.54
CA PHE A 17 -10.36 -11.01 9.78
C PHE A 17 -10.56 -12.51 9.54
N TYR A 18 -10.90 -12.93 8.32
CA TYR A 18 -10.94 -14.34 7.91
C TYR A 18 -9.60 -14.81 7.32
N GLY A 19 -8.57 -13.96 7.31
CA GLY A 19 -7.23 -14.29 6.79
C GLY A 19 -7.13 -14.24 5.27
N ARG A 20 -8.08 -13.64 4.57
CA ARG A 20 -8.03 -13.44 3.12
C ARG A 20 -7.31 -12.14 2.80
N VAL A 21 -6.41 -12.19 1.83
CA VAL A 21 -5.65 -11.04 1.35
C VAL A 21 -6.10 -10.71 -0.08
N GLY A 22 -6.47 -9.46 -0.34
CA GLY A 22 -6.94 -9.02 -1.65
C GLY A 22 -6.60 -7.57 -1.97
N LYS A 23 -6.89 -7.16 -3.21
CA LYS A 23 -6.78 -5.76 -3.66
C LYS A 23 -8.07 -5.02 -3.33
N MET A 24 -7.95 -3.83 -2.76
CA MET A 24 -9.06 -2.95 -2.41
C MET A 24 -8.81 -1.55 -2.97
N VAL A 25 -9.87 -0.88 -3.42
CA VAL A 25 -9.83 0.54 -3.80
C VAL A 25 -10.41 1.35 -2.65
N VAL A 26 -9.69 2.38 -2.22
CA VAL A 26 -10.18 3.30 -1.18
C VAL A 26 -10.64 4.59 -1.86
N HIS A 27 -11.95 4.78 -1.94
CA HIS A 27 -12.54 6.06 -2.32
C HIS A 27 -12.65 6.94 -1.09
N CYS A 28 -11.75 7.92 -0.97
CA CYS A 28 -11.79 8.89 0.11
C CYS A 28 -12.82 9.98 -0.21
N PRO A 29 -13.87 10.18 0.63
CA PRO A 29 -14.82 11.26 0.43
C PRO A 29 -14.25 12.64 0.79
N PHE A 30 -13.10 12.69 1.47
CA PHE A 30 -12.41 13.90 1.91
C PHE A 30 -10.95 13.90 1.39
N GLU A 31 -10.45 15.05 0.96
CA GLU A 31 -9.11 15.19 0.38
C GLU A 31 -8.00 14.94 1.41
N GLU A 32 -8.25 15.28 2.68
CA GLU A 32 -7.32 15.08 3.79
C GLU A 32 -6.99 13.60 4.00
N MET A 33 -8.00 12.73 3.82
CA MET A 33 -7.81 11.28 3.89
C MET A 33 -7.01 10.76 2.69
N THR A 34 -7.11 11.42 1.54
CA THR A 34 -6.32 11.06 0.34
C THR A 34 -4.84 11.30 0.58
N GLU A 35 -4.47 12.40 1.24
CA GLU A 35 -3.08 12.66 1.62
C GLU A 35 -2.58 11.70 2.71
N ALA A 36 -3.44 11.31 3.66
CA ALA A 36 -3.08 10.30 4.66
C ALA A 36 -2.76 8.92 4.04
N PHE A 37 -3.48 8.55 2.97
CA PHE A 37 -3.24 7.30 2.23
C PHE A 37 -2.27 7.44 1.05
N ARG A 38 -1.63 8.61 0.90
CA ARG A 38 -0.64 8.83 -0.15
C ARG A 38 0.56 7.94 0.08
N THR A 39 0.74 6.96 -0.80
CA THR A 39 1.96 6.14 -0.83
C THR A 39 3.16 7.07 -0.92
N GLN A 40 4.02 7.04 0.09
CA GLN A 40 5.28 7.79 0.08
C GLN A 40 6.20 7.21 -1.01
N GLU A 41 6.96 8.08 -1.68
CA GLU A 41 7.98 7.61 -2.63
C GLU A 41 9.12 6.92 -1.89
N ASP A 42 9.83 6.01 -2.58
CA ASP A 42 10.91 5.23 -1.98
C ASP A 42 11.96 6.14 -1.34
N SER A 43 11.90 6.23 -0.01
CA SER A 43 12.91 6.95 0.76
C SER A 43 14.19 6.10 0.84
N ALA A 44 15.33 6.74 1.09
CA ALA A 44 16.58 6.03 1.34
C ALA A 44 16.45 5.02 2.51
N SER A 45 15.58 5.32 3.49
CA SER A 45 15.22 4.39 4.58
C SER A 45 14.43 3.19 4.06
N SER A 46 13.43 3.42 3.22
CA SER A 46 12.57 2.35 2.67
C SER A 46 13.39 1.32 1.87
N LYS A 47 14.35 1.81 1.07
CA LYS A 47 15.26 0.94 0.30
C LYS A 47 16.27 0.20 1.18
N ALA A 48 16.69 0.81 2.29
CA ALA A 48 17.55 0.14 3.25
C ALA A 48 16.79 -0.95 3.99
N GLU A 49 15.58 -0.65 4.47
CA GLU A 49 14.69 -1.61 5.13
C GLU A 49 14.37 -2.79 4.20
N GLU A 50 14.04 -2.57 2.93
CA GLU A 50 13.81 -3.67 1.97
C GLU A 50 15.06 -4.53 1.75
N LYS A 51 16.26 -3.93 1.76
CA LYS A 51 17.53 -4.64 1.58
C LYS A 51 17.97 -5.44 2.81
N PHE A 52 17.48 -5.06 3.99
CA PHE A 52 17.81 -5.71 5.27
C PHE A 52 16.63 -6.44 5.92
N ALA A 53 15.44 -6.40 5.31
CA ALA A 53 14.29 -7.20 5.68
C ALA A 53 14.57 -8.66 5.29
N MET A 54 14.71 -9.49 6.33
CA MET A 54 14.95 -10.93 6.28
C MET A 54 13.77 -11.70 5.68
#